data_AF-A0AA42BYN3-F1
#
_entry.id   AF-A0AA42BYN3-F1
#
_cell.length_a   1.000
_cell.length_b   1.000
_cell.length_c   1.000
_cell.angle_alpha   90.00
_cell.angle_beta   90.00
_cell.angle_gamma   90.00
#
_symmetry.space_group_name_H-M   'P 1'
#
loop_
_entity.id
_entity.type
_entity.pdbx_description
1 polymer ?
#
loop_
_entity_poly.entity_id
_entity_poly.type
_entity_poly.pdbx_seq_one_letter_code
_entity_poly.pdbx_strand_id
1 'polypeptide(L)'
;MADTSRPDHLPNLRADRKPPHPSWLPKQRRGTTPQMIGRYPDYDVLENADNWDEATRKVVLARLEPPGPLRFFTAGEEACLRAFCDTVLAQDKEPRVPAAESVDSKLADGRLDGYQYADMPDDRDTWRLVLRGLDETASSRYGTASFAAAGPELREDIIGDFAQGNLEGGTWERLNVKRAWSVCMRMTLSGFYSHPWAWNEIGFGGPAYPHGFMRLGGATGPAAAREPYETPGATDEDPVQVVQEGEV
;
A
#
# COMPACT_ATOMS: atom_id res chain seq x y z
N MET A 1 -24.42 4.07 -9.68
CA MET A 1 -23.15 3.61 -10.29
C MET A 1 -22.74 4.66 -11.31
N ALA A 2 -21.46 5.00 -11.39
CA ALA A 2 -20.98 5.93 -12.41
C ALA A 2 -21.20 5.31 -13.81
N ASP A 3 -21.59 6.13 -14.78
CA ASP A 3 -21.76 5.70 -16.17
C ASP A 3 -20.38 5.54 -16.82
N THR A 4 -19.92 4.30 -16.92
CA THR A 4 -18.60 3.95 -17.46
C THR A 4 -18.55 3.98 -18.99
N SER A 5 -19.66 4.29 -19.66
CA SER A 5 -19.70 4.45 -21.13
C SER A 5 -19.05 5.74 -21.64
N ARG A 6 -18.77 6.70 -20.74
CA ARG A 6 -18.15 7.99 -21.06
C ARG A 6 -16.67 7.99 -20.66
N PRO A 7 -15.74 8.54 -21.46
CA PRO A 7 -14.29 8.51 -21.18
C PRO A 7 -13.86 9.33 -19.95
N ASP A 8 -14.79 10.07 -19.35
CA ASP A 8 -14.60 10.92 -18.17
C ASP A 8 -14.13 10.14 -16.92
N HIS A 9 -14.17 8.80 -16.95
CA HIS A 9 -13.60 7.93 -15.91
C HIS A 9 -12.08 7.74 -16.03
N LEU A 10 -11.45 8.08 -17.15
CA LEU A 10 -10.01 7.95 -17.34
C LEU A 10 -9.27 9.09 -16.59
N PRO A 11 -8.25 8.79 -15.75
CA PRO A 11 -7.58 9.77 -14.88
C PRO A 11 -7.15 11.04 -15.60
N ASN A 12 -6.51 10.91 -16.77
CA ASN A 12 -5.95 12.05 -17.50
C ASN A 12 -7.01 12.95 -18.15
N LEU A 13 -8.25 12.47 -18.27
CA LEU A 13 -9.38 13.19 -18.85
C LEU A 13 -10.33 13.78 -17.80
N ARG A 14 -10.02 13.59 -16.51
CA ARG A 14 -10.74 14.23 -15.42
C ARG A 14 -10.28 15.65 -15.20
N ALA A 15 -11.19 16.48 -14.73
CA ALA A 15 -10.90 17.87 -14.39
C ALA A 15 -9.79 18.01 -13.32
N ASP A 16 -9.68 17.04 -12.41
CA ASP A 16 -8.69 17.01 -11.33
C ASP A 16 -7.44 16.16 -11.65
N ARG A 17 -7.44 15.44 -12.77
CA ARG A 17 -6.41 14.45 -13.15
C ARG A 17 -6.15 13.36 -12.12
N LYS A 18 -7.06 13.15 -11.16
CA LYS A 18 -6.88 12.14 -10.10
C LYS A 18 -7.62 10.85 -10.47
N PRO A 19 -7.06 9.67 -10.17
CA PRO A 19 -7.79 8.42 -10.31
C PRO A 19 -9.08 8.43 -9.47
N PRO A 20 -10.11 7.67 -9.84
CA PRO A 20 -11.33 7.62 -9.06
C PRO A 20 -11.04 7.05 -7.69
N HIS A 21 -11.55 7.73 -6.67
CA HIS A 21 -11.68 7.10 -5.36
C HIS A 21 -12.41 5.76 -5.54
N PRO A 22 -11.90 4.65 -4.98
CA PRO A 22 -12.36 3.29 -5.26
C PRO A 22 -13.79 2.97 -4.80
N SER A 23 -14.54 3.95 -4.29
CA SER A 23 -15.95 3.83 -3.88
C SER A 23 -16.91 3.42 -5.00
N TRP A 24 -16.49 3.46 -6.27
CA TRP A 24 -17.27 2.92 -7.38
C TRP A 24 -17.20 1.39 -7.47
N LEU A 25 -16.19 0.76 -6.86
CA LEU A 25 -16.08 -0.69 -6.74
C LEU A 25 -17.21 -1.24 -5.86
N PRO A 26 -17.63 -2.49 -6.08
CA PRO A 26 -18.63 -3.11 -5.24
C PRO A 26 -18.13 -3.26 -3.80
N LYS A 27 -19.08 -3.27 -2.87
CA LYS A 27 -18.82 -3.66 -1.49
C LYS A 27 -18.38 -5.14 -1.43
N GLN A 28 -17.35 -5.42 -0.65
CA GLN A 28 -16.90 -6.76 -0.34
C GLN A 28 -17.99 -7.55 0.41
N ARG A 29 -18.32 -8.75 -0.07
CA ARG A 29 -19.35 -9.65 0.48
C ARG A 29 -18.76 -10.88 1.17
N ARG A 30 -17.59 -11.36 0.73
CA ARG A 30 -16.84 -12.45 1.37
C ARG A 30 -15.46 -12.00 1.80
N GLY A 31 -14.99 -12.47 2.95
CA GLY A 31 -13.72 -12.05 3.52
C GLY A 31 -13.66 -10.56 3.86
N THR A 32 -12.44 -10.08 4.11
CA THR A 32 -12.14 -8.68 4.41
C THR A 32 -11.17 -8.13 3.37
N THR A 33 -11.44 -6.93 2.88
CA THR A 33 -10.51 -6.10 2.10
C THR A 33 -10.28 -4.79 2.86
N PRO A 34 -9.22 -4.02 2.56
CA PRO A 34 -9.14 -2.64 3.00
C PRO A 34 -10.44 -1.90 2.65
N GLN A 35 -10.99 -1.17 3.61
CA GLN A 35 -12.19 -0.35 3.44
C GLN A 35 -13.49 -1.11 3.05
N MET A 36 -13.49 -2.46 3.04
CA MET A 36 -14.58 -3.33 2.57
C MET A 36 -15.05 -3.04 1.14
N ILE A 37 -14.15 -2.59 0.28
CA ILE A 37 -14.35 -2.41 -1.17
C ILE A 37 -13.33 -3.28 -1.91
N GLY A 38 -13.67 -3.79 -3.08
CA GLY A 38 -12.75 -4.64 -3.82
C GLY A 38 -13.26 -5.01 -5.20
N ARG A 39 -12.34 -5.33 -6.11
CA ARG A 39 -12.67 -5.80 -7.45
C ARG A 39 -13.28 -7.21 -7.44
N TYR A 40 -13.03 -7.99 -6.38
CA TYR A 40 -13.46 -9.38 -6.24
C TYR A 40 -14.39 -9.54 -5.02
N PRO A 41 -15.64 -9.04 -5.09
CA PRO A 41 -16.51 -8.91 -3.92
C PRO A 41 -16.92 -10.24 -3.29
N ASP A 42 -16.87 -11.34 -4.04
CA ASP A 42 -17.22 -12.69 -3.56
C ASP A 42 -16.00 -13.56 -3.29
N TYR A 43 -14.78 -13.00 -3.34
CA TYR A 43 -13.54 -13.74 -3.13
C TYR A 43 -13.03 -13.59 -1.70
N ASP A 44 -12.59 -14.70 -1.10
CA ASP A 44 -11.83 -14.72 0.14
C ASP A 44 -10.68 -15.73 0.05
N VAL A 45 -9.46 -15.23 0.04
CA VAL A 45 -8.23 -16.01 -0.04
C VAL A 45 -8.10 -17.00 1.11
N LEU A 46 -8.71 -16.71 2.26
CA LEU A 46 -8.67 -17.59 3.43
C LEU A 46 -9.53 -18.86 3.26
N GLU A 47 -10.46 -18.90 2.30
CA GLU A 47 -11.16 -20.14 1.93
C GLU A 47 -10.17 -21.19 1.36
N ASN A 48 -8.97 -20.77 0.91
CA ASN A 48 -7.90 -21.65 0.45
C ASN A 48 -6.88 -22.03 1.54
N ALA A 49 -7.07 -21.60 2.79
CA ALA A 49 -6.05 -21.77 3.83
C ALA A 49 -5.72 -23.24 4.16
N ASP A 50 -6.69 -24.16 3.99
CA ASP A 50 -6.47 -25.59 4.18
C ASP A 50 -5.66 -26.24 3.04
N ASN A 51 -5.47 -25.53 1.92
CA ASN A 51 -4.66 -25.96 0.79
C ASN A 51 -3.19 -25.52 0.92
N TRP A 52 -2.84 -24.70 1.91
CA TRP A 52 -1.45 -24.30 2.15
C TRP A 52 -0.75 -25.29 3.07
N ASP A 53 0.57 -25.39 2.96
CA ASP A 53 1.35 -26.12 3.95
C ASP A 53 1.24 -25.47 5.35
N GLU A 54 1.50 -26.27 6.39
CA GLU A 54 1.33 -25.83 7.78
C GLU A 54 2.17 -24.59 8.12
N ALA A 55 3.41 -24.50 7.63
CA ALA A 55 4.28 -23.38 7.95
C ALA A 55 3.78 -22.08 7.31
N THR A 56 3.39 -22.14 6.03
CA THR A 56 2.80 -21.01 5.31
C THR A 56 1.49 -20.58 5.97
N ARG A 57 0.57 -21.52 6.24
CA ARG A 57 -0.70 -21.24 6.89
C ARG A 57 -0.51 -20.54 8.23
N LYS A 58 0.42 -21.03 9.05
CA LYS A 58 0.74 -20.42 10.35
C LYS A 58 1.22 -18.97 10.21
N VAL A 59 2.12 -18.70 9.26
CA VAL A 59 2.64 -17.34 9.03
C VAL A 59 1.55 -16.40 8.52
N VAL A 60 0.70 -16.86 7.61
CA VAL A 60 -0.37 -16.04 7.04
C VAL A 60 -1.44 -15.72 8.09
N LEU A 61 -1.90 -16.73 8.85
CA LEU A 61 -2.91 -16.51 9.89
C LEU A 61 -2.40 -15.61 11.02
N ALA A 62 -1.12 -15.69 11.38
CA ALA A 62 -0.52 -14.80 12.38
C ALA A 62 -0.59 -13.30 12.00
N ARG A 63 -0.74 -12.96 10.70
CA ARG A 63 -0.91 -11.56 10.25
C ARG A 63 -2.31 -11.02 10.54
N LEU A 64 -3.30 -11.89 10.73
CA LEU A 64 -4.68 -11.52 11.03
C LEU A 64 -4.93 -11.26 12.51
N GLU A 65 -4.01 -11.68 13.37
CA GLU A 65 -4.10 -11.41 14.81
C GLU A 65 -4.03 -9.89 15.05
N PRO A 66 -4.81 -9.36 16.01
CA PRO A 66 -4.76 -7.95 16.36
C PRO A 66 -3.31 -7.53 16.68
N PRO A 67 -2.78 -6.49 16.02
CA PRO A 67 -1.40 -6.12 16.24
C PRO A 67 -1.20 -5.53 17.65
N GLY A 68 -0.04 -5.81 18.24
CA GLY A 68 0.38 -5.19 19.50
C GLY A 68 0.86 -3.74 19.32
N PRO A 69 1.24 -3.06 20.42
CA PRO A 69 1.81 -1.72 20.34
C PRO A 69 3.13 -1.71 19.56
N LEU A 70 3.46 -0.56 18.96
CA LEU A 70 4.75 -0.35 18.30
C LEU A 70 5.92 -0.54 19.28
N ARG A 71 7.01 -1.15 18.80
CA ARG A 71 8.21 -1.48 19.59
C ARG A 71 9.42 -0.65 19.19
N PHE A 72 9.51 -0.21 17.94
CA PHE A 72 10.63 0.57 17.41
C PHE A 72 10.36 2.07 17.45
N PHE A 73 9.18 2.49 17.01
CA PHE A 73 8.78 3.90 17.00
C PHE A 73 8.23 4.35 18.34
N THR A 74 8.46 5.62 18.66
CA THR A 74 7.89 6.28 19.83
C THR A 74 6.43 6.68 19.59
N ALA A 75 5.70 6.97 20.67
CA ALA A 75 4.32 7.47 20.58
C ALA A 75 4.19 8.78 19.78
N GLY A 76 5.24 9.61 19.76
CA GLY A 76 5.27 10.83 18.95
C GLY A 76 5.44 10.53 17.46
N GLU A 77 6.24 9.53 17.11
CA GLU A 77 6.47 9.10 15.73
C GLU A 77 5.30 8.28 15.18
N GLU A 78 4.58 7.54 16.03
CA GLU A 78 3.48 6.66 15.65
C GLU A 78 2.39 7.38 14.84
N ALA A 79 1.98 8.59 15.26
CA ALA A 79 0.95 9.33 14.54
C ALA A 79 1.39 9.68 13.11
N CYS A 80 2.65 10.11 12.93
CA CYS A 80 3.22 10.43 11.63
C CYS A 80 3.38 9.16 10.77
N LEU A 81 3.86 8.05 11.36
CA LEU A 81 3.98 6.76 10.68
C LEU A 81 2.65 6.25 10.15
N ARG A 82 1.60 6.25 10.98
CA ARG A 82 0.26 5.82 10.58
C ARG A 82 -0.28 6.69 9.46
N ALA A 83 -0.18 8.01 9.59
CA ALA A 83 -0.59 8.94 8.55
C ALA A 83 0.18 8.71 7.24
N PHE A 84 1.50 8.46 7.32
CA PHE A 84 2.32 8.15 6.15
C PHE A 84 1.84 6.87 5.47
N CYS A 85 1.73 5.76 6.21
CA CYS A 85 1.28 4.48 5.67
C CYS A 85 -0.13 4.57 5.08
N ASP A 86 -1.07 5.23 5.76
CA ASP A 86 -2.44 5.36 5.29
C ASP A 86 -2.53 6.21 4.02
N THR A 87 -1.75 7.30 3.92
CA THR A 87 -1.73 8.14 2.71
C THR A 87 -1.08 7.42 1.53
N VAL A 88 0.09 6.78 1.70
CA VAL A 88 0.79 6.12 0.57
C VAL A 88 0.11 4.83 0.10
N LEU A 89 -0.74 4.23 0.93
CA LEU A 89 -1.50 3.01 0.61
C LEU A 89 -2.98 3.30 0.33
N ALA A 90 -3.39 4.58 0.27
CA ALA A 90 -4.78 4.99 0.08
C ALA A 90 -5.76 4.27 1.03
N GLN A 91 -5.43 4.21 2.33
CA GLN A 91 -6.27 3.60 3.37
C GLN A 91 -7.11 4.67 4.07
N ASP A 92 -8.19 5.11 3.43
CA ASP A 92 -8.96 6.26 3.90
C ASP A 92 -9.82 5.97 5.14
N LYS A 93 -10.27 4.72 5.30
CA LYS A 93 -11.16 4.29 6.39
C LYS A 93 -10.91 2.85 6.80
N GLU A 94 -11.44 2.47 7.95
CA GLU A 94 -11.41 1.10 8.42
C GLU A 94 -12.30 0.16 7.57
N PRO A 95 -11.96 -1.13 7.49
CA PRO A 95 -10.75 -1.76 8.06
C PRO A 95 -9.49 -1.43 7.24
N ARG A 96 -8.36 -1.20 7.92
CA ARG A 96 -7.05 -0.96 7.30
C ARG A 96 -6.09 -2.11 7.54
N VAL A 97 -5.27 -2.43 6.54
CA VAL A 97 -4.11 -3.29 6.72
C VAL A 97 -3.14 -2.61 7.70
N PRO A 98 -2.65 -3.31 8.74
CA PRO A 98 -1.76 -2.76 9.76
C PRO A 98 -0.32 -2.61 9.23
N ALA A 99 -0.14 -1.75 8.24
CA ALA A 99 1.14 -1.55 7.55
C ALA A 99 2.19 -0.89 8.47
N ALA A 100 1.77 0.04 9.34
CA ALA A 100 2.64 0.69 10.32
C ALA A 100 3.27 -0.33 11.27
N GLU A 101 2.50 -1.30 11.73
CA GLU A 101 2.95 -2.37 12.64
C GLU A 101 3.87 -3.36 11.93
N SER A 102 3.63 -3.61 10.64
CA SER A 102 4.53 -4.42 9.81
C SER A 102 5.90 -3.75 9.64
N VAL A 103 5.92 -2.44 9.34
CA VAL A 103 7.15 -1.64 9.25
C VAL A 103 7.89 -1.63 10.59
N ASP A 104 7.18 -1.29 11.67
CA ASP A 104 7.75 -1.24 13.03
C ASP A 104 8.38 -2.58 13.42
N SER A 105 7.67 -3.70 13.22
CA SER A 105 8.18 -5.01 13.59
C SER A 105 9.42 -5.41 12.78
N LYS A 106 9.49 -5.07 11.50
CA LYS A 106 10.70 -5.30 10.69
C LYS A 106 11.91 -4.53 11.22
N LEU A 107 11.71 -3.26 11.55
CA LEU A 107 12.75 -2.39 12.09
C LEU A 107 13.20 -2.84 13.48
N ALA A 108 12.25 -3.20 14.35
CA ALA A 108 12.50 -3.69 15.70
C ALA A 108 13.26 -5.04 15.68
N ASP A 109 12.89 -5.94 14.77
CA ASP A 109 13.49 -7.28 14.66
C ASP A 109 14.79 -7.29 13.83
N GLY A 110 15.21 -6.14 13.28
CA GLY A 110 16.38 -6.05 12.42
C GLY A 110 16.24 -6.81 11.09
N ARG A 111 15.01 -7.06 10.63
CA ARG A 111 14.70 -7.69 9.35
C ARG A 111 14.76 -6.65 8.23
N LEU A 112 15.96 -6.12 8.05
CA LEU A 112 16.30 -5.15 7.01
C LEU A 112 16.60 -5.87 5.69
N ASP A 113 16.94 -5.10 4.69
CA ASP A 113 17.08 -5.57 3.31
C ASP A 113 18.42 -6.26 2.97
N GLY A 114 19.37 -6.23 3.90
CA GLY A 114 20.69 -6.79 3.69
C GLY A 114 21.61 -5.96 2.80
N TYR A 115 21.19 -4.76 2.37
CA TYR A 115 22.03 -3.77 1.70
C TYR A 115 21.68 -2.35 2.17
N GLN A 116 22.61 -1.41 1.96
CA GLN A 116 22.44 0.02 2.26
C GLN A 116 23.06 0.83 1.13
N TYR A 117 22.43 1.94 0.73
CA TYR A 117 23.04 2.88 -0.21
C TYR A 117 24.21 3.61 0.45
N ALA A 118 25.30 3.82 -0.28
CA ALA A 118 26.53 4.42 0.28
C ALA A 118 26.36 5.86 0.80
N ASP A 119 25.38 6.60 0.30
CA ASP A 119 25.06 7.99 0.68
C ASP A 119 23.84 8.10 1.61
N MET A 120 23.33 6.97 2.13
CA MET A 120 22.19 6.92 3.04
C MET A 120 22.63 6.44 4.42
N PRO A 121 21.95 6.87 5.49
CA PRO A 121 22.07 6.23 6.79
C PRO A 121 21.43 4.81 6.78
N ASP A 122 21.55 4.08 7.90
CA ASP A 122 20.84 2.80 8.09
C ASP A 122 19.31 2.99 7.94
N ASP A 123 18.60 1.94 7.54
CA ASP A 123 17.14 1.99 7.34
C ASP A 123 16.40 2.52 8.59
N ARG A 124 16.84 2.17 9.82
CA ARG A 124 16.23 2.65 11.07
C ARG A 124 16.35 4.16 11.25
N ASP A 125 17.53 4.70 10.97
CA ASP A 125 17.78 6.14 11.04
C ASP A 125 17.08 6.87 9.90
N THR A 126 17.05 6.27 8.70
CA THR A 126 16.30 6.80 7.55
C THR A 126 14.82 6.99 7.90
N TRP A 127 14.17 5.99 8.49
CA TRP A 127 12.77 6.09 8.91
C TRP A 127 12.52 7.21 9.91
N ARG A 128 13.35 7.34 10.95
CA ARG A 128 13.22 8.43 11.93
C ARG A 128 13.41 9.81 11.31
N LEU A 129 14.37 9.95 10.39
CA LEU A 129 14.62 11.19 9.68
C LEU A 129 13.48 11.54 8.72
N VAL A 130 12.90 10.56 8.03
CA VAL A 130 11.73 10.77 7.17
C VAL A 130 10.53 11.27 7.99
N LEU A 131 10.16 10.60 9.08
CA LEU A 131 9.00 11.01 9.89
C LEU A 131 9.18 12.43 10.45
N ARG A 132 10.39 12.75 10.92
CA ARG A 132 10.74 14.10 11.35
C ARG A 132 10.66 15.11 10.21
N GLY A 133 11.21 14.77 9.05
CA GLY A 133 11.19 15.64 7.87
C GLY A 133 9.77 15.94 7.41
N LEU A 134 8.87 14.95 7.46
CA LEU A 134 7.45 15.15 7.15
C LEU A 134 6.78 16.12 8.11
N ASP A 135 7.01 15.98 9.42
CA ASP A 135 6.49 16.92 10.42
C ASP A 135 7.07 18.33 10.25
N GLU A 136 8.37 18.45 9.98
CA GLU A 136 9.04 19.71 9.69
C GLU A 136 8.46 20.38 8.42
N THR A 137 8.25 19.61 7.35
CA THR A 137 7.62 20.10 6.12
C THR A 137 6.19 20.58 6.36
N ALA A 138 5.39 19.80 7.08
CA ALA A 138 4.01 20.13 7.41
C ALA A 138 3.91 21.41 8.26
N SER A 139 4.83 21.61 9.19
CA SER A 139 4.90 22.80 10.04
C SER A 139 5.44 24.02 9.30
N SER A 140 6.61 23.90 8.66
CA SER A 140 7.30 25.05 8.06
C SER A 140 6.66 25.57 6.78
N ARG A 141 6.16 24.68 5.90
CA ARG A 141 5.59 25.08 4.61
C ARG A 141 4.09 25.40 4.69
N TYR A 142 3.38 24.78 5.64
CA TYR A 142 1.91 24.81 5.66
C TYR A 142 1.30 25.23 7.02
N GLY A 143 2.13 25.50 8.04
CA GLY A 143 1.67 26.00 9.34
C GLY A 143 0.84 25.00 10.14
N THR A 144 0.96 23.71 9.84
CA THR A 144 0.23 22.64 10.56
C THR A 144 1.04 22.15 11.76
N ALA A 145 0.38 21.58 12.78
CA ALA A 145 1.08 21.13 13.97
C ALA A 145 2.02 19.92 13.72
N SER A 146 1.65 19.06 12.77
CA SER A 146 2.39 17.87 12.36
C SER A 146 1.83 17.34 11.04
N PHE A 147 2.54 16.43 10.37
CA PHE A 147 2.05 15.75 9.17
C PHE A 147 0.75 14.98 9.47
N ALA A 148 0.69 14.33 10.63
CA ALA A 148 -0.51 13.64 11.09
C ALA A 148 -1.68 14.59 11.44
N ALA A 149 -1.44 15.87 11.67
CA ALA A 149 -2.51 16.86 11.89
C ALA A 149 -2.99 17.50 10.57
N ALA A 150 -2.23 17.38 9.48
CA ALA A 150 -2.62 17.89 8.17
C ALA A 150 -3.86 17.15 7.61
N GLY A 151 -4.66 17.86 6.81
CA GLY A 151 -5.78 17.26 6.08
C GLY A 151 -5.31 16.33 4.95
N PRO A 152 -6.19 15.44 4.43
CA PRO A 152 -5.80 14.41 3.45
C PRO A 152 -5.13 14.96 2.19
N GLU A 153 -5.69 16.01 1.59
CA GLU A 153 -5.14 16.64 0.38
C GLU A 153 -3.71 17.15 0.61
N LEU A 154 -3.48 17.82 1.74
CA LEU A 154 -2.14 18.32 2.08
C LEU A 154 -1.15 17.18 2.35
N ARG A 155 -1.59 16.08 2.95
CA ARG A 155 -0.72 14.90 3.12
C ARG A 155 -0.36 14.30 1.76
N GLU A 156 -1.32 14.17 0.85
CA GLU A 156 -1.07 13.71 -0.52
C GLU A 156 -0.06 14.60 -1.24
N ASP A 157 -0.20 15.93 -1.13
CA ASP A 157 0.73 16.88 -1.77
C ASP A 157 2.17 16.73 -1.23
N ILE A 158 2.33 16.67 0.10
CA ILE A 158 3.65 16.46 0.73
C ILE A 158 4.25 15.10 0.34
N ILE A 159 3.43 14.05 0.28
CA ILE A 159 3.87 12.72 -0.16
C ILE A 159 4.24 12.72 -1.64
N GLY A 160 3.51 13.46 -2.48
CA GLY A 160 3.83 13.66 -3.89
C GLY A 160 5.21 14.29 -4.08
N ASP A 161 5.49 15.36 -3.33
CA ASP A 161 6.82 15.99 -3.30
C ASP A 161 7.90 15.01 -2.80
N PHE A 162 7.60 14.22 -1.77
CA PHE A 162 8.54 13.23 -1.25
C PHE A 162 8.86 12.15 -2.28
N ALA A 163 7.83 11.62 -2.96
CA ALA A 163 7.96 10.58 -3.98
C ALA A 163 8.77 11.07 -5.20
N GLN A 164 8.65 12.34 -5.55
CA GLN A 164 9.44 12.96 -6.62
C GLN A 164 10.86 13.34 -6.19
N GLY A 165 11.13 13.39 -4.89
CA GLY A 165 12.43 13.81 -4.34
C GLY A 165 12.59 15.32 -4.24
N ASN A 166 11.48 16.07 -4.16
CA ASN A 166 11.44 17.54 -4.17
C ASN A 166 11.46 18.16 -2.77
N LEU A 167 11.45 17.35 -1.71
CA LEU A 167 11.56 17.87 -0.34
C LEU A 167 13.00 18.31 -0.06
N GLU A 168 13.13 19.47 0.58
CA GLU A 168 14.42 20.13 0.82
C GLU A 168 14.38 20.92 2.13
N GLY A 169 15.58 21.22 2.64
CA GLY A 169 15.81 21.96 3.88
C GLY A 169 15.66 21.12 5.15
N GLY A 170 16.28 21.59 6.24
CA GLY A 170 16.15 20.98 7.56
C GLY A 170 16.64 19.53 7.57
N THR A 171 15.81 18.61 8.07
CA THR A 171 16.17 17.19 8.13
C THR A 171 16.43 16.56 6.76
N TRP A 172 15.81 17.08 5.69
CA TRP A 172 15.98 16.52 4.33
C TRP A 172 17.40 16.67 3.78
N GLU A 173 18.19 17.64 4.26
CA GLU A 173 19.61 17.81 3.86
C GLU A 173 20.50 16.65 4.32
N ARG A 174 20.01 15.81 5.24
CA ARG A 174 20.72 14.65 5.78
C ARG A 174 20.41 13.36 5.03
N LEU A 175 19.57 13.40 4.01
CA LEU A 175 19.08 12.25 3.27
C LEU A 175 19.19 12.48 1.77
N ASN A 176 19.47 11.43 1.03
CA ASN A 176 19.07 11.38 -0.37
C ASN A 176 17.57 11.11 -0.44
N VAL A 177 16.75 12.15 -0.64
CA VAL A 177 15.28 12.09 -0.53
C VAL A 177 14.66 11.04 -1.44
N LYS A 178 15.12 10.96 -2.70
CA LYS A 178 14.63 9.95 -3.66
C LYS A 178 14.94 8.52 -3.22
N ARG A 179 16.09 8.28 -2.57
CA ARG A 179 16.44 6.97 -2.01
C ARG A 179 15.68 6.69 -0.71
N ALA A 180 15.45 7.71 0.12
CA ALA A 180 14.63 7.59 1.32
C ALA A 180 13.19 7.14 0.99
N TRP A 181 12.59 7.69 -0.08
CA TRP A 181 11.30 7.22 -0.59
C TRP A 181 11.30 5.72 -0.90
N SER A 182 12.33 5.25 -1.63
CA SER A 182 12.49 3.83 -1.98
C SER A 182 12.59 2.93 -0.72
N VAL A 183 13.38 3.34 0.27
CA VAL A 183 13.52 2.62 1.56
C VAL A 183 12.17 2.50 2.27
N CYS A 184 11.43 3.61 2.39
CA CYS A 184 10.13 3.62 3.07
C CYS A 184 9.09 2.78 2.33
N MET A 185 8.98 2.96 1.01
CA MET A 185 7.98 2.25 0.20
C MET A 185 8.23 0.74 0.14
N ARG A 186 9.49 0.31 0.09
CA ARG A 186 9.81 -1.12 0.11
C ARG A 186 9.26 -1.84 1.34
N MET A 187 9.48 -1.28 2.54
CA MET A 187 8.96 -1.88 3.76
C MET A 187 7.44 -1.80 3.84
N THR A 188 6.88 -0.65 3.46
CA THR A 188 5.43 -0.38 3.49
C THR A 188 4.66 -1.31 2.54
N LEU A 189 5.07 -1.39 1.27
CA LEU A 189 4.45 -2.27 0.27
C LEU A 189 4.64 -3.74 0.60
N SER A 190 5.80 -4.13 1.11
CA SER A 190 6.03 -5.51 1.53
C SER A 190 5.12 -5.88 2.72
N GLY A 191 4.85 -4.96 3.64
CA GLY A 191 3.86 -5.17 4.69
C GLY A 191 2.46 -5.32 4.11
N PHE A 192 2.03 -4.35 3.31
CA PHE A 192 0.70 -4.29 2.72
C PHE A 192 0.37 -5.53 1.85
N TYR A 193 1.19 -5.80 0.82
CA TYR A 193 0.97 -6.91 -0.11
C TYR A 193 1.31 -8.29 0.47
N SER A 194 1.75 -8.38 1.72
CA SER A 194 1.83 -9.66 2.44
C SER A 194 0.56 -9.99 3.22
N HIS A 195 -0.38 -9.05 3.35
CA HIS A 195 -1.57 -9.20 4.16
C HIS A 195 -2.73 -9.83 3.36
N PRO A 196 -3.47 -10.83 3.90
CA PRO A 196 -4.59 -11.46 3.20
C PRO A 196 -5.67 -10.49 2.72
N TRP A 197 -5.88 -9.37 3.42
CA TRP A 197 -6.88 -8.39 3.00
C TRP A 197 -6.51 -7.70 1.68
N ALA A 198 -5.22 -7.39 1.48
CA ALA A 198 -4.75 -6.86 0.20
C ALA A 198 -4.87 -7.92 -0.92
N TRP A 199 -4.69 -9.19 -0.59
CA TRP A 199 -4.89 -10.30 -1.55
C TRP A 199 -6.34 -10.39 -2.01
N ASN A 200 -7.29 -10.24 -1.08
CA ASN A 200 -8.72 -10.19 -1.42
C ASN A 200 -9.04 -9.02 -2.35
N GLU A 201 -8.42 -7.86 -2.12
CA GLU A 201 -8.63 -6.65 -2.91
C GLU A 201 -8.18 -6.84 -4.37
N ILE A 202 -7.00 -7.44 -4.57
CA ILE A 202 -6.40 -7.64 -5.90
C ILE A 202 -6.73 -8.99 -6.54
N GLY A 203 -7.44 -9.88 -5.82
CA GLY A 203 -7.80 -11.22 -6.28
C GLY A 203 -6.63 -12.19 -6.34
N PHE A 204 -5.61 -11.99 -5.51
CA PHE A 204 -4.44 -12.88 -5.46
C PHE A 204 -4.80 -14.20 -4.76
N GLY A 205 -4.50 -15.32 -5.44
CA GLY A 205 -4.76 -16.69 -5.00
C GLY A 205 -4.12 -17.14 -3.68
N GLY A 206 -3.23 -16.31 -3.12
CA GLY A 206 -2.40 -16.68 -1.99
C GLY A 206 -1.17 -17.50 -2.41
N PRO A 207 -0.41 -18.04 -1.43
CA PRO A 207 0.78 -18.83 -1.69
C PRO A 207 0.49 -20.09 -2.53
N ALA A 208 1.36 -20.38 -3.50
CA ALA A 208 1.16 -21.48 -4.44
C ALA A 208 1.46 -22.86 -3.83
N TYR A 209 2.37 -22.96 -2.86
CA TYR A 209 2.80 -24.26 -2.34
C TYR A 209 1.72 -24.89 -1.42
N PRO A 210 1.43 -26.20 -1.55
CA PRO A 210 2.11 -27.21 -2.38
C PRO A 210 1.54 -27.41 -3.79
N HIS A 211 0.36 -26.86 -4.10
CA HIS A 211 -0.38 -27.19 -5.33
C HIS A 211 0.18 -26.55 -6.61
N GLY A 212 0.90 -25.44 -6.49
CA GLY A 212 1.36 -24.63 -7.61
C GLY A 212 0.25 -23.78 -8.26
N PHE A 213 0.64 -22.88 -9.15
CA PHE A 213 -0.27 -22.28 -10.13
C PHE A 213 -0.25 -23.16 -11.39
N MET A 214 -1.41 -23.66 -11.82
CA MET A 214 -1.58 -24.53 -12.98
C MET A 214 -1.68 -23.74 -14.30
N ARG A 215 -2.13 -22.49 -14.26
CA ARG A 215 -2.35 -21.65 -15.44
C ARG A 215 -1.25 -20.59 -15.55
N LEU A 216 -0.39 -20.75 -16.55
CA LEU A 216 0.73 -19.83 -16.84
C LEU A 216 0.36 -18.70 -17.82
N GLY A 217 -0.93 -18.50 -18.10
CA GLY A 217 -1.44 -17.61 -19.15
C GLY A 217 -1.47 -16.12 -18.79
N GLY A 218 -1.20 -15.75 -17.54
CA GLY A 218 -1.32 -14.38 -17.04
C GLY A 218 -2.77 -13.91 -16.92
N ALA A 219 -2.96 -12.71 -16.35
CA ALA A 219 -4.27 -12.14 -16.05
C ALA A 219 -5.00 -11.54 -17.27
N THR A 220 -4.30 -11.29 -18.38
CA THR A 220 -4.84 -10.60 -19.57
C THR A 220 -4.32 -11.23 -20.87
N GLY A 221 -5.05 -11.00 -21.98
CA GLY A 221 -4.68 -11.46 -23.32
C GLY A 221 -5.36 -12.77 -23.77
N PRO A 222 -5.15 -13.18 -25.03
CA PRO A 222 -5.85 -14.33 -25.63
C PRO A 222 -5.46 -15.69 -25.03
N ALA A 223 -4.33 -15.74 -24.31
CA ALA A 223 -3.88 -16.91 -23.58
C ALA A 223 -4.22 -16.86 -22.07
N ALA A 224 -4.91 -15.82 -21.61
CA ALA A 224 -5.31 -15.69 -20.21
C ALA A 224 -6.17 -16.88 -19.81
N ALA A 225 -5.76 -17.54 -18.73
CA ALA A 225 -6.46 -18.68 -18.18
C ALA A 225 -6.49 -18.53 -16.67
N ARG A 226 -7.68 -18.69 -16.09
CA ARG A 226 -7.91 -18.57 -14.66
C ARG A 226 -7.70 -19.90 -13.97
N GLU A 227 -7.14 -19.85 -12.77
CA GLU A 227 -7.19 -20.98 -11.85
C GLU A 227 -8.65 -21.35 -11.53
N PRO A 228 -8.95 -22.61 -11.17
CA PRO A 228 -10.32 -23.02 -10.84
C PRO A 228 -10.97 -22.21 -9.71
N TYR A 229 -10.16 -21.62 -8.83
CA TYR A 229 -10.60 -20.76 -7.73
C TYR A 229 -10.60 -19.26 -8.07
N GLU A 230 -10.05 -18.86 -9.21
CA GLU A 230 -10.04 -17.46 -9.66
C GLU A 230 -11.36 -17.11 -10.34
N THR A 231 -11.92 -15.97 -9.96
CA THR A 231 -13.15 -15.43 -10.55
C THR A 231 -12.81 -14.19 -11.37
N PRO A 232 -13.52 -13.90 -12.48
CA PRO A 232 -13.42 -12.58 -13.11
C PRO A 232 -13.65 -11.46 -12.08
N GLY A 233 -12.94 -10.34 -12.23
CA GLY A 233 -13.25 -9.14 -11.46
C GLY A 233 -14.67 -8.66 -11.76
N ALA A 234 -15.29 -7.94 -10.83
CA ALA A 234 -16.62 -7.36 -11.00
C ALA A 234 -16.69 -6.23 -12.06
N THR A 235 -15.54 -5.86 -12.63
CA THR A 235 -15.36 -4.84 -13.66
C THR A 235 -14.25 -5.29 -14.61
N ASP A 236 -14.45 -5.00 -15.90
CA ASP A 236 -13.50 -5.26 -16.99
C ASP A 236 -12.49 -4.12 -17.17
N GLU A 237 -12.56 -3.06 -16.34
CA GLU A 237 -11.60 -1.96 -16.38
C GLU A 237 -10.17 -2.47 -16.13
N ASP A 238 -9.23 -2.05 -16.98
CA ASP A 238 -7.81 -2.35 -16.80
C ASP A 238 -7.17 -1.27 -15.89
N PRO A 239 -6.79 -1.61 -14.64
CA PRO A 239 -6.23 -0.64 -13.72
C PRO A 239 -4.86 -0.10 -14.15
N VAL A 240 -4.17 -0.75 -15.10
CA VAL A 240 -2.87 -0.31 -15.64
C VAL A 240 -3.07 0.64 -16.82
N GLN A 241 -4.02 0.36 -17.72
CA GLN A 241 -4.33 1.28 -18.83
C GLN A 241 -5.01 2.57 -18.37
N VAL A 242 -5.64 2.55 -17.21
CA VAL A 242 -6.07 3.75 -16.48
C VAL A 242 -4.90 4.71 -16.20
N VAL A 243 -3.65 4.25 -16.16
CA VAL A 243 -2.46 5.07 -15.85
C VAL A 243 -1.64 5.45 -17.11
N GLN A 244 -1.75 4.70 -18.21
CA GLN A 244 -0.69 4.69 -19.25
C GLN A 244 -0.84 5.63 -20.46
N GLU A 245 -1.89 6.45 -20.59
CA GLU A 245 -1.94 7.45 -21.68
C GLU A 245 -1.51 8.84 -21.20
N GLY A 246 -0.22 8.97 -20.88
CA GLY A 246 0.41 10.23 -20.48
C GLY A 246 1.92 10.21 -20.73
N GLU A 247 2.32 10.47 -21.97
CA GLU A 247 3.56 11.11 -22.49
C GLU A 247 3.59 10.80 -24.00
N VAL A 248 3.54 11.79 -24.90
CA VAL A 248 4.43 12.96 -25.05
C VAL A 248 3.66 14.27 -25.15
#